data_AF-R4YTJ4-F1
#
_entry.id   AF-R4YTJ4-F1
#
_cell.length_a   1.000
_cell.length_b   1.000
_cell.length_c   1.000
_cell.angle_alpha   90.00
_cell.angle_beta   90.00
_cell.angle_gamma   90.00
#
_symmetry.space_group_name_H-M   'P 1'
#
loop_
_entity.id
_entity.type
_entity.pdbx_description
1 polymer ?
#
loop_
_entity_poly.entity_id
_entity_poly.type
_entity_poly.pdbx_seq_one_letter_code
_entity_poly.pdbx_strand_id
1 'polypeptide(L)'
;MLEPQRHSLGSQTSQPTLNFSQVGETITLLALTVAQIETSMKEGNQSVNQLTDSFNELVNHSQEIIEETQKLDINIPQEAEIRHNVLQAAEGLSGKIQQAVIAFQFYDRLSQRLDHASHSLEKIGHLIADSNERYQEEAWSKVREDIKNSYTMESERIMFEHIMRGHTVAEALEIYHHQFQKTQDDSFDTDDDVELF
;
A
#
# COMPACT_ATOMS: atom_id res chain seq x y z
N MET A 1 13.87 -31.16 5.80
CA MET A 1 12.55 -30.89 5.17
C MET A 1 12.72 -29.63 4.34
N LEU A 2 12.45 -29.70 3.04
CA LEU A 2 12.48 -28.53 2.15
C LEU A 2 11.23 -27.70 2.42
N GLU A 3 11.41 -26.40 2.68
CA GLU A 3 10.29 -25.46 2.80
C GLU A 3 9.49 -25.44 1.48
N PRO A 4 8.15 -25.52 1.53
CA PRO A 4 7.34 -25.40 0.33
C PRO A 4 7.48 -23.99 -0.26
N GLN A 5 7.52 -23.91 -1.60
CA GLN A 5 7.60 -22.64 -2.32
C GLN A 5 6.39 -21.76 -1.98
N ARG A 6 6.62 -20.46 -1.71
CA ARG A 6 5.53 -19.47 -1.62
C ARG A 6 4.66 -19.60 -2.88
N HIS A 7 3.33 -19.63 -2.68
CA HIS A 7 2.29 -19.79 -3.71
C HIS A 7 1.97 -21.22 -4.20
N SER A 8 2.44 -22.29 -3.55
CA SER A 8 2.13 -23.68 -3.96
C SER A 8 0.84 -24.29 -3.37
N LEU A 9 -0.14 -23.48 -2.95
CA LEU A 9 -1.39 -23.98 -2.36
C LEU A 9 -2.20 -24.76 -3.40
N GLY A 10 -2.00 -26.07 -3.46
CA GLY A 10 -2.78 -27.03 -4.22
C GLY A 10 -3.57 -27.94 -3.27
N SER A 11 -4.90 -27.94 -3.39
CA SER A 11 -5.78 -28.80 -2.60
C SER A 11 -5.68 -30.25 -3.09
N GLN A 12 -5.17 -31.16 -2.25
CA GLN A 12 -5.30 -32.61 -2.47
C GLN A 12 -6.74 -33.03 -2.13
N THR A 13 -7.44 -33.58 -3.13
CA THR A 13 -8.84 -34.01 -3.03
C THR A 13 -8.97 -35.26 -2.16
N SER A 14 -9.66 -35.13 -1.04
CA SER A 14 -10.38 -36.23 -0.38
C SER A 14 -11.48 -35.62 0.48
N GLN A 15 -12.72 -35.59 -0.02
CA GLN A 15 -13.88 -35.22 0.80
C GLN A 15 -14.00 -36.16 2.00
N PRO A 16 -14.23 -35.59 3.18
CA PRO A 16 -15.52 -35.79 3.81
C PRO A 16 -16.16 -34.43 4.10
N THR A 17 -17.49 -34.35 3.97
CA THR A 17 -18.39 -33.22 4.33
C THR A 17 -17.69 -31.94 4.81
N LEU A 18 -17.78 -30.87 4.01
CA LEU A 18 -17.30 -29.52 4.33
C LEU A 18 -17.63 -29.15 5.78
N ASN A 19 -16.63 -29.23 6.67
CA ASN A 19 -16.80 -28.88 8.07
C ASN A 19 -16.64 -27.38 8.19
N PHE A 20 -17.76 -26.67 8.17
CA PHE A 20 -17.72 -25.23 8.22
C PHE A 20 -17.21 -24.65 9.54
N SER A 21 -17.15 -25.44 10.61
CA SER A 21 -16.41 -25.06 11.83
C SER A 21 -14.92 -24.93 11.52
N GLN A 22 -14.33 -25.86 10.77
CA GLN A 22 -12.92 -25.81 10.36
C GLN A 22 -12.65 -24.69 9.36
N VAL A 23 -13.60 -24.43 8.45
CA VAL A 23 -13.50 -23.30 7.50
C VAL A 23 -13.54 -21.97 8.26
N GLY A 24 -14.48 -21.80 9.19
CA GLY A 24 -14.58 -20.60 10.02
C GLY A 24 -13.33 -20.40 10.90
N GLU A 25 -12.83 -21.46 11.52
CA GLU A 25 -11.59 -21.43 12.31
C GLU A 25 -10.37 -21.06 11.46
N THR A 26 -10.24 -21.63 10.25
CA THR A 26 -9.15 -21.29 9.32
C THR A 26 -9.19 -19.83 8.91
N ILE A 27 -10.38 -19.29 8.60
CA ILE A 27 -10.54 -17.88 8.24
C ILE A 27 -10.23 -16.98 9.44
N THR A 28 -10.63 -17.38 10.64
CA THR A 28 -10.29 -16.66 11.88
C THR A 28 -8.77 -16.60 12.09
N LEU A 29 -8.05 -17.70 11.83
CA LEU A 29 -6.58 -17.74 11.90
C LEU A 29 -5.93 -16.87 10.81
N LEU A 30 -6.49 -16.84 9.60
CA LEU A 30 -6.03 -15.95 8.54
C LEU A 30 -6.27 -14.48 8.90
N ALA A 31 -7.45 -14.14 9.42
CA ALA A 31 -7.78 -12.80 9.90
C ALA A 31 -6.84 -12.37 11.03
N LEU A 32 -6.56 -13.25 12.00
CA LEU A 32 -5.57 -12.99 13.05
C LEU A 32 -4.17 -12.73 12.47
N THR A 33 -3.74 -13.52 11.48
CA THR A 33 -2.43 -13.35 10.84
C THR A 33 -2.35 -12.00 10.13
N VAL A 34 -3.41 -11.60 9.43
CA VAL A 34 -3.47 -10.29 8.77
C VAL A 34 -3.50 -9.16 9.80
N ALA A 35 -4.30 -9.28 10.87
CA ALA A 35 -4.34 -8.30 11.96
C ALA A 35 -2.97 -8.15 12.67
N GLN A 36 -2.19 -9.22 12.78
CA GLN A 36 -0.82 -9.16 13.32
C GLN A 36 0.13 -8.39 12.38
N ILE A 37 0.03 -8.61 11.06
CA ILE A 37 0.80 -7.85 10.07
C ILE A 37 0.38 -6.38 10.08
N GLU A 38 -0.92 -6.11 10.11
CA GLU A 38 -1.51 -4.78 10.19
C GLU A 38 -1.06 -4.04 11.46
N THR A 39 -1.06 -4.70 12.62
CA THR A 39 -0.56 -4.13 13.87
C THR A 39 0.93 -3.80 13.76
N SER A 40 1.75 -4.71 13.22
CA SER A 40 3.18 -4.48 12.99
C SER A 40 3.45 -3.31 12.04
N MET A 41 2.59 -3.15 11.02
CA MET A 41 2.61 -2.01 10.10
C MET A 41 2.19 -0.71 10.80
N LYS A 42 1.11 -0.73 11.60
CA LYS A 42 0.66 0.45 12.38
C LYS A 42 1.72 0.91 13.38
N GLU A 43 2.44 -0.01 14.02
CA GLU A 43 3.60 0.30 14.86
C GLU A 43 4.74 0.96 14.06
N GLY A 44 5.01 0.48 12.86
CA GLY A 44 5.98 1.10 11.94
C GLY A 44 5.55 2.48 11.44
N ASN A 45 4.25 2.75 11.38
CA ASN A 45 3.69 4.01 10.89
C ASN A 45 4.14 5.22 11.73
N GLN A 46 4.30 5.06 13.06
CA GLN A 46 4.84 6.12 13.91
C GLN A 46 6.27 6.51 13.51
N SER A 47 7.11 5.53 13.16
CA SER A 47 8.49 5.77 12.73
C SER A 47 8.53 6.42 11.34
N VAL A 48 7.62 6.03 10.45
CA VAL A 48 7.49 6.61 9.10
C VAL A 48 6.99 8.05 9.15
N ASN A 49 6.01 8.36 10.00
CA ASN A 49 5.54 9.73 10.20
C ASN A 49 6.65 10.63 10.73
N GLN A 50 7.40 10.17 11.74
CA GLN A 50 8.55 10.93 12.26
C GLN A 50 9.62 11.18 11.18
N LEU A 51 9.87 10.20 10.30
CA LEU A 51 10.77 10.39 9.16
C LEU A 51 10.23 11.43 8.20
N THR A 52 8.94 11.38 7.87
CA THR A 52 8.28 12.35 6.98
C THR A 52 8.39 13.77 7.54
N ASP A 53 8.14 13.95 8.83
CA ASP A 53 8.31 15.25 9.52
C ASP A 53 9.76 15.72 9.45
N SER A 54 10.72 14.82 9.73
CA SER A 54 12.16 15.13 9.66
C SER A 54 12.58 15.54 8.24
N PHE A 55 12.00 14.94 7.20
CA PHE A 55 12.27 15.32 5.82
C PHE A 55 11.68 16.67 5.46
N ASN A 56 10.47 16.99 5.93
CA ASN A 56 9.89 18.33 5.76
C ASN A 56 10.75 19.40 6.44
N GLU A 57 11.27 19.13 7.65
CA GLU A 57 12.24 20.01 8.32
C GLU A 57 13.53 20.17 7.51
N LEU A 58 14.05 19.09 6.91
CA LEU A 58 15.22 19.16 6.03
C LEU A 58 14.98 20.00 4.77
N VAL A 59 13.76 20.00 4.21
CA VAL A 59 13.41 20.91 3.09
C VAL A 59 13.48 22.35 3.57
N ASN A 60 12.89 22.66 4.73
CA ASN A 60 12.89 24.01 5.28
C ASN A 60 14.32 24.50 5.55
N HIS A 61 15.15 23.69 6.22
CA HIS A 61 16.56 24.03 6.46
C HIS A 61 17.37 24.14 5.17
N SER A 62 17.10 23.31 4.16
CA SER A 62 17.72 23.44 2.85
C SER A 62 17.37 24.78 2.19
N GLN A 63 16.12 25.22 2.33
CA GLN A 63 15.67 26.50 1.79
C GLN A 63 16.32 27.68 2.52
N GLU A 64 16.43 27.62 3.86
CA GLU A 64 17.16 28.61 4.66
C GLU A 64 18.64 28.70 4.24
N ILE A 65 19.31 27.55 4.03
CA ILE A 65 20.69 27.52 3.55
C ILE A 65 20.82 28.17 2.16
N ILE A 66 19.88 27.91 1.25
CA ILE A 66 19.84 28.56 -0.06
C ILE A 66 19.73 30.08 0.11
N GLU A 67 18.81 30.56 0.93
CA GLU A 67 18.57 31.99 1.16
C GLU A 67 19.79 32.71 1.75
N GLU A 68 20.46 32.13 2.74
CA GLU A 68 21.69 32.69 3.29
C GLU A 68 22.84 32.67 2.27
N THR A 69 22.95 31.61 1.48
CA THR A 69 23.96 31.49 0.43
C THR A 69 23.75 32.50 -0.70
N GLN A 70 22.49 32.87 -0.97
CA GLN A 70 22.17 33.89 -1.97
C GLN A 70 22.66 35.31 -1.59
N LYS A 71 22.98 35.56 -0.31
CA LYS A 71 23.53 36.83 0.17
C LYS A 71 25.02 37.00 -0.10
N LEU A 72 25.73 35.93 -0.49
CA LEU A 72 27.15 35.97 -0.86
C LEU A 72 27.39 36.80 -2.12
N ASP A 73 28.50 37.54 -2.18
CA ASP A 73 28.84 38.43 -3.29
C ASP A 73 29.35 37.62 -4.48
N ILE A 74 28.62 37.71 -5.60
CA ILE A 74 28.95 37.05 -6.85
C ILE A 74 30.23 37.58 -7.51
N ASN A 75 30.71 38.75 -7.10
CA ASN A 75 31.91 39.38 -7.67
C ASN A 75 33.20 38.87 -7.01
N ILE A 76 33.10 38.17 -5.88
CA ILE A 76 34.23 37.55 -5.20
C ILE A 76 34.34 36.09 -5.70
N PRO A 77 35.41 35.71 -6.44
CA PRO A 77 35.49 34.39 -7.08
C PRO A 77 35.29 33.21 -6.13
N GLN A 78 35.83 33.32 -4.91
CA GLN A 78 35.72 32.28 -3.88
C GLN A 78 34.29 32.16 -3.32
N GLU A 79 33.57 33.28 -3.18
CA GLU A 79 32.17 33.28 -2.71
C GLU A 79 31.22 32.79 -3.82
N ALA A 80 31.52 33.11 -5.08
CA ALA A 80 30.77 32.59 -6.22
C ALA A 80 30.89 31.07 -6.36
N GLU A 81 32.07 30.50 -6.11
CA GLU A 81 32.28 29.04 -6.10
C GLU A 81 31.54 28.35 -4.93
N ILE A 82 31.62 28.92 -3.72
CA ILE A 82 30.87 28.41 -2.55
C ILE A 82 29.36 28.44 -2.84
N ARG A 83 28.86 29.55 -3.39
CA ARG A 83 27.46 29.69 -3.77
C ARG A 83 27.02 28.62 -4.76
N HIS A 84 27.82 28.38 -5.80
CA HIS A 84 27.51 27.35 -6.80
C HIS A 84 27.43 25.95 -6.18
N ASN A 85 28.42 25.58 -5.38
CA ASN A 85 28.49 24.25 -4.74
C ASN A 85 27.34 24.01 -3.76
N VAL A 86 26.97 25.02 -2.96
CA VAL A 86 25.87 24.91 -2.00
C VAL A 86 24.51 24.82 -2.71
N LEU A 87 24.29 25.62 -3.75
CA LEU A 87 23.05 25.54 -4.54
C LEU A 87 22.89 24.15 -5.19
N GLN A 88 23.96 23.61 -5.78
CA GLN A 88 23.93 22.29 -6.38
C GLN A 88 23.66 21.18 -5.34
N ALA A 89 24.26 21.28 -4.15
CA ALA A 89 24.01 20.34 -3.07
C ALA A 89 22.56 20.41 -2.56
N ALA A 90 22.00 21.62 -2.47
CA ALA A 90 20.62 21.85 -2.05
C ALA A 90 19.59 21.33 -3.07
N GLU A 91 19.84 21.49 -4.37
CA GLU A 91 19.03 20.88 -5.43
C GLU A 91 19.05 19.34 -5.34
N GLY A 92 20.23 18.75 -5.14
CA GLY A 92 20.38 17.31 -4.95
C GLY A 92 19.70 16.79 -3.68
N LEU A 93 19.67 17.59 -2.61
CA LEU A 93 18.95 17.28 -1.37
C LEU A 93 17.44 17.30 -1.59
N SER A 94 16.92 18.35 -2.25
CA SER A 94 15.48 18.47 -2.58
C SER A 94 14.97 17.27 -3.39
N GLY A 95 15.71 16.85 -4.41
CA GLY A 95 15.34 15.68 -5.22
C GLY A 95 15.31 14.37 -4.41
N LYS A 96 16.24 14.18 -3.47
CA LYS A 96 16.23 13.00 -2.58
C LYS A 96 15.08 13.03 -1.59
N ILE A 97 14.71 14.20 -1.09
CA ILE A 97 13.57 14.35 -0.18
C ILE A 97 12.27 14.02 -0.92
N GLN A 98 12.08 14.50 -2.15
CA GLN A 98 10.92 14.14 -2.97
C GLN A 98 10.81 12.61 -3.19
N GLN A 99 11.92 11.93 -3.49
CA GLN A 99 11.93 10.47 -3.61
C GLN A 99 11.55 9.77 -2.30
N ALA A 100 11.99 10.29 -1.15
CA ALA A 100 11.64 9.76 0.15
C ALA A 100 10.13 9.93 0.44
N VAL A 101 9.54 11.09 0.11
CA VAL A 101 8.10 11.34 0.25
C VAL A 101 7.28 10.33 -0.58
N ILE A 102 7.67 10.07 -1.83
CA ILE A 102 7.00 9.06 -2.69
C ILE A 102 7.11 7.67 -2.06
N ALA A 103 8.26 7.31 -1.49
CA ALA A 103 8.43 6.02 -0.81
C ALA A 103 7.54 5.87 0.43
N PHE A 104 7.25 6.96 1.16
CA PHE A 104 6.33 6.94 2.29
C PHE A 104 4.86 6.86 1.86
N GLN A 105 4.48 7.45 0.74
CA GLN A 105 3.14 7.25 0.16
C GLN A 105 2.90 5.77 -0.18
N PHE A 106 3.92 5.06 -0.68
CA PHE A 106 3.84 3.61 -0.87
C PHE A 106 3.60 2.87 0.45
N TYR A 107 4.26 3.28 1.53
CA TYR A 107 4.08 2.69 2.84
C TYR A 107 2.66 2.90 3.39
N ASP A 108 2.15 4.13 3.32
CA ASP A 108 0.78 4.46 3.74
C ASP A 108 -0.25 3.65 2.95
N ARG A 109 -0.10 3.62 1.62
CA ARG A 109 -0.90 2.78 0.72
C ARG A 109 -0.83 1.30 1.10
N LEU A 110 0.34 0.77 1.44
CA LEU A 110 0.46 -0.63 1.88
C LEU A 110 -0.29 -0.89 3.19
N SER A 111 -0.21 0.04 4.15
CA SER A 111 -0.92 -0.05 5.43
C SER A 111 -2.43 -0.08 5.24
N GLN A 112 -2.98 0.84 4.43
CA GLN A 112 -4.41 0.89 4.14
C GLN A 112 -4.92 -0.40 3.49
N ARG A 113 -4.16 -0.95 2.53
CA ARG A 113 -4.56 -2.19 1.84
C ARG A 113 -4.58 -3.40 2.75
N LEU A 114 -3.68 -3.46 3.72
CA LEU A 114 -3.68 -4.52 4.74
C LEU A 114 -4.87 -4.39 5.68
N ASP A 115 -5.22 -3.17 6.08
CA ASP A 115 -6.41 -2.88 6.87
C ASP A 115 -7.70 -3.32 6.14
N HIS A 116 -7.82 -3.01 4.84
CA HIS A 116 -8.93 -3.49 4.01
C HIS A 116 -8.98 -5.01 3.89
N ALA A 117 -7.83 -5.68 3.73
CA ALA A 117 -7.75 -7.13 3.66
C ALA A 117 -8.15 -7.79 4.99
N SER A 118 -7.73 -7.20 6.12
CA SER A 118 -8.07 -7.62 7.48
C SER A 118 -9.59 -7.62 7.69
N HIS A 119 -10.22 -6.47 7.45
CA HIS A 119 -11.67 -6.29 7.57
C HIS A 119 -12.46 -7.19 6.59
N SER A 120 -11.96 -7.38 5.37
CA SER A 120 -12.60 -8.26 4.38
C SER A 120 -12.64 -9.72 4.86
N LEU A 121 -11.51 -10.20 5.40
CA LEU A 121 -11.42 -11.56 5.96
C LEU A 121 -12.31 -11.74 7.19
N GLU A 122 -12.39 -10.73 8.05
CA GLU A 122 -13.26 -10.74 9.22
C GLU A 122 -14.74 -10.86 8.80
N LYS A 123 -15.20 -10.04 7.84
CA LYS A 123 -16.58 -10.11 7.31
C LYS A 123 -16.90 -11.47 6.71
N ILE A 124 -15.98 -12.04 5.93
CA ILE A 124 -16.14 -13.39 5.36
C ILE A 124 -16.16 -14.45 6.48
N GLY A 125 -15.33 -14.30 7.50
CA GLY A 125 -15.28 -15.18 8.67
C GLY A 125 -16.60 -15.19 9.43
N HIS A 126 -17.18 -14.01 9.69
CA HIS A 126 -18.49 -13.88 10.33
C HIS A 126 -19.60 -14.53 9.49
N LEU A 127 -19.64 -14.28 8.18
CA LEU A 127 -20.63 -14.87 7.29
C LEU A 127 -20.54 -16.41 7.27
N ILE A 128 -19.33 -16.96 7.31
CA ILE A 128 -19.11 -18.42 7.36
C ILE A 128 -19.42 -19.01 8.74
N ALA A 129 -19.26 -18.25 9.82
CA ALA A 129 -19.62 -18.70 11.17
C ALA A 129 -21.14 -18.72 11.39
N ASP A 130 -21.89 -17.81 10.74
CA ASP A 130 -23.34 -17.75 10.86
C ASP A 130 -24.02 -18.90 10.09
N SER A 131 -24.74 -19.75 10.83
CA SER A 131 -25.41 -20.93 10.28
C SER A 131 -26.60 -20.59 9.39
N ASN A 132 -27.22 -19.43 9.58
CA ASN A 132 -28.40 -18.98 8.84
C ASN A 132 -28.00 -18.19 7.61
N GLU A 133 -27.02 -17.30 7.72
CA GLU A 133 -26.60 -16.41 6.63
C GLU A 133 -25.71 -17.11 5.60
N ARG A 134 -24.88 -18.09 6.01
CA ARG A 134 -23.96 -18.80 5.10
C ARG A 134 -24.63 -19.47 3.90
N TYR A 135 -25.91 -19.84 4.02
CA TYR A 135 -26.67 -20.52 2.97
C TYR A 135 -27.49 -19.55 2.13
N GLN A 136 -27.50 -18.26 2.50
CA GLN A 136 -28.23 -17.21 1.80
C GLN A 136 -27.33 -16.55 0.76
N GLU A 137 -27.72 -16.67 -0.51
CA GLU A 137 -26.99 -16.04 -1.62
C GLU A 137 -26.95 -14.51 -1.50
N GLU A 138 -28.01 -13.90 -0.96
CA GLU A 138 -28.08 -12.46 -0.71
C GLU A 138 -27.01 -11.98 0.28
N ALA A 139 -26.75 -12.76 1.35
CA ALA A 139 -25.72 -12.43 2.34
C ALA A 139 -24.30 -12.45 1.71
N TRP A 140 -24.03 -13.43 0.85
CA TRP A 140 -22.78 -13.49 0.06
C TRP A 140 -22.67 -12.35 -0.96
N SER A 141 -23.78 -11.96 -1.59
CA SER A 141 -23.78 -10.80 -2.49
C SER A 141 -23.46 -9.51 -1.75
N LYS A 142 -24.07 -9.31 -0.58
CA LYS A 142 -23.84 -8.14 0.27
C LYS A 142 -22.40 -8.03 0.73
N VAL A 143 -21.80 -9.11 1.25
CA VAL A 143 -20.39 -9.09 1.67
C VAL A 143 -19.46 -8.82 0.50
N ARG A 144 -19.73 -9.38 -0.69
CA ARG A 144 -18.93 -9.08 -1.90
C ARG A 144 -19.04 -7.61 -2.31
N GLU A 145 -20.22 -7.04 -2.25
CA GLU A 145 -20.45 -5.63 -2.56
C GLU A 145 -19.80 -4.71 -1.53
N ASP A 146 -19.90 -5.03 -0.24
CA ASP A 146 -19.25 -4.30 0.84
C ASP A 146 -17.72 -4.33 0.71
N ILE A 147 -17.14 -5.47 0.33
CA ILE A 147 -15.70 -5.59 0.06
C ILE A 147 -15.32 -4.74 -1.15
N LYS A 148 -16.07 -4.85 -2.25
CA LYS A 148 -15.81 -4.06 -3.47
C LYS A 148 -15.89 -2.55 -3.21
N ASN A 149 -16.87 -2.11 -2.41
CA ASN A 149 -17.06 -0.72 -2.05
C ASN A 149 -16.00 -0.20 -1.07
N SER A 150 -15.37 -1.08 -0.29
CA SER A 150 -14.26 -0.72 0.59
C SER A 150 -12.97 -0.40 -0.15
N TYR A 151 -12.84 -0.84 -1.40
CA TYR A 151 -11.67 -0.51 -2.22
C TYR A 151 -11.75 0.92 -2.73
N THR A 152 -10.80 1.73 -2.27
CA THR A 152 -10.59 3.11 -2.71
C THR A 152 -9.80 3.18 -4.01
N MET A 153 -8.96 2.17 -4.29
CA MET A 153 -8.09 2.16 -5.47
C MET A 153 -8.71 1.37 -6.64
N GLU A 154 -8.69 1.97 -7.82
CA GLU A 154 -9.18 1.33 -9.05
C GLU A 154 -8.46 0.01 -9.35
N SER A 155 -7.15 -0.04 -9.08
CA SER A 155 -6.35 -1.27 -9.21
C SER A 155 -6.89 -2.43 -8.37
N GLU A 156 -7.44 -2.15 -7.19
CA GLU A 156 -8.00 -3.17 -6.30
C GLU A 156 -9.37 -3.65 -6.78
N ARG A 157 -10.20 -2.73 -7.28
CA ARG A 157 -11.49 -3.06 -7.92
C ARG A 157 -11.30 -3.93 -9.15
N ILE A 158 -10.33 -3.59 -10.00
CA ILE A 158 -10.00 -4.38 -11.20
C ILE A 158 -9.52 -5.78 -10.81
N MET A 159 -8.60 -5.91 -9.84
CA MET A 159 -8.16 -7.22 -9.35
C MET A 159 -9.35 -8.03 -8.84
N PHE A 160 -10.23 -7.43 -8.02
CA PHE A 160 -11.42 -8.09 -7.50
C PHE A 160 -12.37 -8.57 -8.61
N GLU A 161 -12.68 -7.72 -9.59
CA GLU A 161 -13.50 -8.07 -10.75
C GLU A 161 -12.89 -9.20 -11.57
N HIS A 162 -11.56 -9.22 -11.76
CA HIS A 162 -10.87 -10.30 -12.46
C HIS A 162 -11.02 -11.64 -11.73
N ILE A 163 -10.86 -11.65 -10.41
CA ILE A 163 -11.09 -12.86 -9.59
C ILE A 163 -12.55 -13.30 -9.65
N MET A 164 -13.50 -12.36 -9.57
CA MET A 164 -14.94 -12.67 -9.63
C MET A 164 -15.37 -13.21 -10.99
N ARG A 165 -14.66 -12.86 -12.07
CA ARG A 165 -14.87 -13.41 -13.43
C ARG A 165 -14.19 -14.77 -13.66
N GLY A 166 -13.49 -15.30 -12.66
CA GLY A 166 -12.86 -16.63 -12.69
C GLY A 166 -11.42 -16.64 -13.20
N HIS A 167 -10.77 -15.49 -13.36
CA HIS A 167 -9.34 -15.42 -13.65
C HIS A 167 -8.52 -15.79 -12.42
N THR A 168 -7.28 -16.22 -12.65
CA THR A 168 -6.36 -16.61 -11.58
C THR A 168 -5.81 -15.39 -10.84
N VAL A 169 -5.37 -15.61 -9.59
CA VAL A 169 -4.68 -14.58 -8.80
C VAL A 169 -3.39 -14.12 -9.48
N ALA A 170 -2.70 -15.00 -10.20
CA ALA A 170 -1.50 -14.65 -10.94
C ALA A 170 -1.79 -13.66 -12.09
N GLU A 171 -2.84 -13.90 -12.88
CA GLU A 171 -3.25 -13.02 -13.98
C GLU A 171 -3.73 -11.65 -13.46
N ALA A 172 -4.47 -11.64 -12.35
CA ALA A 172 -4.89 -10.39 -11.71
C ALA A 172 -3.70 -9.56 -11.21
N LEU A 173 -2.67 -10.22 -10.67
CA LEU A 173 -1.43 -9.57 -10.22
C LEU A 173 -0.57 -9.06 -11.37
N GLU A 174 -0.58 -9.73 -12.52
CA GLU A 174 0.15 -9.29 -13.72
C GLU A 174 -0.46 -8.01 -14.31
N ILE A 175 -1.79 -7.95 -14.40
CA ILE A 175 -2.52 -6.74 -14.81
C ILE A 175 -2.26 -5.59 -13.83
N TYR A 176 -2.26 -5.89 -12.52
CA TYR A 176 -1.92 -4.91 -11.49
C TYR A 176 -0.52 -4.33 -11.68
N HIS A 177 0.52 -5.16 -11.88
CA HIS A 177 1.88 -4.66 -12.09
C HIS A 177 1.98 -3.80 -13.34
N HIS A 178 1.31 -4.20 -14.42
CA HIS A 178 1.33 -3.44 -15.67
C HIS A 178 0.63 -2.08 -15.56
N GLN A 179 -0.49 -2.01 -14.84
CA GLN A 179 -1.19 -0.75 -14.58
C GLN A 179 -0.41 0.12 -13.59
N PHE A 180 0.08 -0.45 -12.48
CA PHE A 180 0.82 0.30 -11.46
C PHE A 180 2.13 0.90 -11.98
N GLN A 181 2.85 0.17 -12.84
CA GLN A 181 4.06 0.68 -13.51
C GLN A 181 3.72 1.80 -14.51
N LYS A 182 2.62 1.66 -15.26
CA LYS A 182 2.15 2.75 -16.15
C LYS A 182 1.74 3.99 -15.38
N THR A 183 1.00 3.85 -14.27
CA THR A 183 0.59 5.00 -13.45
C THR A 183 1.80 5.69 -12.81
N GLN A 184 2.85 4.96 -12.43
CA GLN A 184 4.09 5.59 -11.95
C GLN A 184 4.83 6.38 -13.05
N ASP A 185 4.88 5.88 -14.28
CA ASP A 185 5.50 6.60 -15.41
C ASP A 185 4.63 7.78 -15.92
N ASP A 186 3.30 7.68 -15.88
CA ASP A 186 2.37 8.73 -16.34
C ASP A 186 2.05 9.78 -15.25
N SER A 187 2.34 9.50 -13.97
CA SER A 187 2.15 10.45 -12.85
C SER A 187 3.13 11.63 -12.82
N PHE A 188 4.06 11.71 -13.78
CA PHE A 188 4.86 12.92 -13.98
C PHE A 188 4.11 14.03 -14.74
N ASP A 189 2.92 13.76 -15.31
CA ASP A 189 2.18 14.77 -16.08
C ASP A 189 0.63 14.68 -16.00
N THR A 190 0.03 13.88 -15.12
CA THR A 190 -1.44 13.93 -14.93
C THR A 190 -1.90 13.89 -13.48
N ASP A 191 -2.64 14.95 -13.17
CA ASP A 191 -3.58 15.29 -12.11
C ASP A 191 -4.63 14.20 -11.83
N ASP A 192 -4.22 12.95 -11.58
CA ASP A 192 -5.14 11.91 -11.10
C ASP A 192 -5.10 11.87 -9.57
N ASP A 193 -5.92 12.75 -8.98
CA ASP A 193 -6.79 12.46 -7.85
C ASP A 193 -6.17 11.63 -6.71
N VAL A 194 -5.28 12.29 -5.96
CA VAL A 194 -5.24 12.06 -4.52
C VAL A 194 -6.48 12.77 -3.96
N GLU A 195 -7.60 12.05 -3.84
CA GLU A 195 -8.65 12.43 -2.89
C GLU A 195 -8.00 12.43 -1.49
N LEU A 196 -7.64 13.63 -1.04
CA LEU A 196 -7.30 13.94 0.34
C LEU A 196 -8.51 13.58 1.22
N PHE A 197 -8.43 12.45 1.91
CA PHE A 197 -9.20 12.18 3.12
C PHE A 197 -8.28 11.70 4.22
#